data_AF-A0A7X7XR39-F1
#
_entry.id   AF-A0A7X7XR39-F1
#
_cell.length_a   1.000
_cell.length_b   1.000
_cell.length_c   1.000
_cell.angle_alpha   90.00
_cell.angle_beta   90.00
_cell.angle_gamma   90.00
#
_symmetry.space_group_name_H-M   'P 1'
#
loop_
_entity.id
_entity.type
_entity.pdbx_description
1 polymer ?
#
loop_
_entity_poly.entity_id
_entity_poly.type
_entity_poly.pdbx_seq_one_letter_code
_entity_poly.pdbx_strand_id
1 'polypeptide(L)' 'NDKEMLAWANYGVWMKNGVPSVEAYANMKTTEDNNNDGIVSTLQKIIK' A
#
# COMPACT_ATOMS: atom_id res chain seq x y z
N ASN A 1 7.19 -10.17 5.42
CA ASN A 1 8.45 -9.57 4.95
C ASN A 1 8.28 -8.10 4.59
N ASP A 2 7.06 -7.61 4.33
CA ASP A 2 6.86 -6.21 3.90
C ASP A 2 6.80 -5.17 5.03
N LYS A 3 6.76 -5.60 6.30
CA LYS A 3 6.51 -4.72 7.47
C LYS A 3 7.54 -3.60 7.62
N GLU A 4 8.82 -3.93 7.51
CA GLU A 4 9.91 -2.97 7.70
C GLU A 4 9.98 -1.95 6.56
N MET A 5 9.78 -2.40 5.33
CA MET A 5 9.73 -1.55 4.15
C MET A 5 8.56 -0.56 4.21
N LEU A 6 7.37 -1.03 4.61
CA LEU A 6 6.17 -0.19 4.71
C LEU A 6 6.31 0.86 5.80
N ALA A 7 6.88 0.50 6.95
CA ALA A 7 7.08 1.44 8.06
C ALA A 7 8.15 2.51 7.78
N TRP A 8 9.14 2.17 6.95
CA TRP A 8 10.24 3.10 6.61
C TRP A 8 9.86 4.08 5.49
N ALA A 9 9.04 3.65 4.53
CA ALA A 9 8.68 4.46 3.38
C ALA A 9 7.81 5.67 3.77
N ASN A 10 8.11 6.85 3.23
CA ASN A 10 7.28 8.04 3.40
C ASN A 10 5.83 7.82 2.92
N TYR A 11 5.67 6.91 1.94
CA TYR A 11 4.39 6.42 1.47
C TYR A 11 4.36 4.88 1.53
N GLY A 12 4.21 4.33 2.73
CA GLY A 12 3.92 2.90 2.92
C GLY A 12 2.49 2.58 2.49
N VAL A 13 2.32 1.84 1.39
CA VAL A 13 1.00 1.50 0.82
C VAL A 13 0.68 0.03 1.05
N TRP A 14 -0.39 -0.24 1.80
CA TRP A 14 -0.93 -1.57 1.98
C TRP A 14 -2.05 -1.87 0.98
N MET A 15 -1.96 -3.04 0.34
CA MET A 15 -2.94 -3.49 -0.64
C MET A 15 -4.24 -3.91 0.05
N LYS A 16 -5.41 -3.62 -0.54
CA LYS A 16 -6.73 -3.98 0.01
C LYS A 16 -6.88 -5.45 0.43
N ASN A 17 -6.24 -6.37 -0.29
CA ASN A 17 -6.20 -7.81 0.01
C ASN A 17 -4.90 -8.27 0.68
N GLY A 18 -4.12 -7.34 1.22
CA GLY A 18 -2.90 -7.62 1.96
C GLY A 18 -3.19 -8.38 3.26
N VAL A 19 -2.13 -8.88 3.89
CA VAL A 19 -2.26 -9.56 5.17
C VAL A 19 -2.61 -8.52 6.26
N PRO A 20 -3.66 -8.74 7.09
CA PRO A 20 -4.08 -7.77 8.11
C PRO A 20 -2.99 -7.40 9.12
N SER A 21 -2.12 -8.37 9.45
CA SER A 21 -0.98 -8.13 10.37
C SER A 21 0.08 -7.14 9.83
N VAL A 22 -0.03 -6.73 8.57
CA VAL A 22 0.86 -5.79 7.88
C VAL A 22 0.20 -4.42 7.69
N GLU A 23 -1.14 -4.32 7.79
CA GLU A 23 -1.90 -3.06 7.58
C GLU A 23 -1.43 -1.95 8.53
N ALA A 24 -1.15 -2.28 9.79
CA ALA A 24 -0.71 -1.34 10.81
C ALA A 24 0.65 -0.67 10.54
N TYR A 25 1.43 -1.19 9.58
CA TYR A 25 2.75 -0.67 9.22
C TYR A 25 2.69 0.24 7.99
N ALA A 26 1.53 0.41 7.36
CA ALA A 26 1.33 1.26 6.21
C ALA A 26 0.55 2.52 6.59
N ASN A 27 0.90 3.62 5.94
CA ASN A 27 0.28 4.94 6.15
C ASN A 27 -0.86 5.17 5.16
N MET A 28 -0.94 4.34 4.13
CA MET A 28 -1.94 4.41 3.07
C MET A 28 -2.48 3.03 2.76
N LYS A 29 -3.74 3.01 2.29
CA LYS A 29 -4.43 1.81 1.84
C LYS A 29 -4.88 2.02 0.39
N THR A 30 -4.61 1.04 -0.46
CA THR A 30 -5.14 1.07 -1.83
C THR A 30 -6.66 0.96 -1.79
N THR A 31 -7.33 1.65 -2.73
CA THR A 31 -8.78 1.50 -2.92
C THR A 31 -9.13 0.19 -3.64
N GLU A 32 -8.16 -0.36 -4.36
CA GLU A 32 -8.28 -1.53 -5.24
C GLU A 32 -7.23 -2.58 -4.87
N ASP A 33 -7.49 -3.85 -5.17
CA ASP A 33 -6.55 -4.94 -4.90
C ASP A 33 -5.58 -5.17 -6.07
N ASN A 34 -4.70 -6.17 -5.94
CA ASN A 34 -3.73 -6.53 -6.98
C ASN A 34 -4.36 -7.07 -8.27
N ASN A 35 -5.61 -7.52 -8.23
CA ASN A 35 -6.33 -8.01 -9.42
C ASN A 35 -6.98 -6.88 -10.22
N ASN A 36 -6.92 -5.65 -9.70
CA ASN A 36 -7.49 -4.45 -10.29
C ASN A 36 -6.43 -3.31 -10.37
N ASP A 37 -5.15 -3.63 -10.56
CA ASP A 37 -4.09 -2.62 -10.70
C ASP A 37 -4.00 -1.57 -9.56
N GLY A 38 -4.31 -1.96 -8.31
CA GLY A 38 -4.37 -1.02 -7.17
C GLY A 38 -3.08 -0.24 -6.87
N ILE A 39 -1.95 -0.65 -7.44
CA ILE A 39 -0.68 0.09 -7.40
C ILE A 39 -0.70 1.29 -8.35
N VAL A 40 -1.24 1.16 -9.56
CA VAL A 40 -1.26 2.22 -10.59
C VAL A 40 -2.08 3.41 -10.12
N SER A 41 -3.28 3.15 -9.58
CA SER A 41 -4.16 4.20 -9.05
C SER A 41 -3.55 4.93 -7.84
N THR A 42 -2.73 4.23 -7.06
CA THR A 42 -2.02 4.83 -5.92
C THR A 42 -0.83 5.67 -6.37
N LEU A 43 -0.05 5.21 -7.36
CA LEU A 43 1.06 5.98 -7.95
C LEU A 43 0.58 7.29 -8.58
N GLN A 44 -0.57 7.27 -9.29
CA GLN A 44 -1.16 8.48 -9.87
C GLN A 44 -1.55 9.55 -8.82
N LYS A 45 -1.87 9.16 -7.58
CA LYS A 45 -2.18 10.09 -6.49
C LYS A 45 -0.93 10.68 -5.85
N ILE A 46 0.17 9.95 -5.83
CA ILE A 46 1.41 10.33 -5.13
C ILE A 46 2.34 11.17 -6.03
N ILE A 47 2.37 10.91 -7.35
CA ILE A 47 3.33 11.54 -8.28
C ILE A 47 2.83 12.87 -8.87
N LYS A 48 1.54 13.19 -8.72
CA LYS A 48 0.99 14.49 -9.13
C LYS A 48 1.38 15.62 -8.18
#